data_AF-A0A074ZFF8-F1
#
_entry.id   AF-A0A074ZFF8-F1
#
_cell.length_a   1.000
_cell.length_b   1.000
_cell.length_c   1.000
_cell.angle_alpha   90.00
_cell.angle_beta   90.00
_cell.angle_gamma   90.00
#
_symmetry.space_group_name_H-M   'P 1'
#
loop_
_entity.id
_entity.type
_entity.pdbx_description
1 polymer ?
#
loop_
_entity_poly.entity_id
_entity_poly.type
_entity_poly.pdbx_seq_one_letter_code
_entity_poly.pdbx_strand_id
1 'polypeptide(L)'
;WHVLTKENIARVRKDEAQYEEEQRQIKYRAKLAEQESRTETLRKRGYRKLATSSGGPHGAILVASSTELIQGNKEYEAEKKSEKEKQEKAIGLLTYLGQSVLEAGGEKPWYDVPPKQLQSSTEKSRLKDEWEAKKKARADPLTEMNKITEWFEQRREEKAKEEAKVLQRANTCIAAMPSLFPNDIAVPKTLVTQGLLSGCRMVQNWYPRGPTDLSSAEKTHDNGQQKSKKKHSAVTEASCNSITESASENTVACTSDAIKLAKQAELDRLRAERLQRERKERERAALIMAKAMGLSEALQEPKQLETSVDERDLPFNSAFNPELSAALAERRRRHRESRKRQRSPE
;
A
#
# COMPACT_ATOMS: atom_id res chain seq x y z
N TRP A 1 32.23 -5.29 -36.21
CA TRP A 1 33.70 -5.16 -36.24
C TRP A 1 34.31 -4.99 -34.85
N HIS A 2 33.62 -4.42 -33.87
CA HIS A 2 34.17 -4.25 -32.54
C HIS A 2 34.41 -5.60 -31.83
N VAL A 3 35.67 -5.96 -31.61
CA VAL A 3 36.12 -7.29 -31.17
C VAL A 3 35.57 -7.69 -29.80
N LEU A 4 35.35 -6.72 -28.92
CA LEU A 4 34.93 -6.95 -27.53
C LEU A 4 33.41 -7.11 -27.35
N THR A 5 32.62 -7.07 -28.42
CA THR A 5 31.19 -7.38 -28.30
C THR A 5 31.01 -8.85 -27.95
N LYS A 6 30.04 -9.13 -27.07
CA LYS A 6 29.77 -10.50 -26.58
C LYS A 6 29.54 -11.50 -27.72
N GLU A 7 28.88 -11.07 -28.79
CA GLU A 7 28.61 -11.87 -29.99
C GLU A 7 29.88 -12.23 -30.76
N ASN A 8 30.83 -11.29 -30.90
CA ASN A 8 32.09 -11.55 -31.60
C ASN A 8 32.99 -12.48 -30.78
N ILE A 9 33.03 -12.30 -29.46
CA ILE A 9 33.77 -13.20 -28.57
C ILE A 9 33.14 -14.62 -28.61
N ALA A 10 31.81 -14.72 -28.64
CA ALA A 10 31.13 -16.02 -28.77
C ALA A 10 31.43 -16.71 -30.11
N ARG A 11 31.51 -15.94 -31.21
CA ARG A 11 31.90 -16.46 -32.52
C ARG A 11 33.33 -17.00 -32.50
N VAL A 12 34.28 -16.24 -31.95
CA VAL A 12 35.68 -16.68 -31.81
C VAL A 12 35.77 -17.96 -30.98
N ARG A 13 35.06 -18.07 -29.85
CA ARG A 13 35.03 -19.29 -29.04
C ARG A 13 34.48 -20.50 -29.80
N LYS A 14 33.49 -20.30 -30.65
CA LYS A 14 32.93 -21.37 -31.49
C LYS A 14 33.95 -21.86 -32.51
N ASP A 15 34.65 -20.92 -33.16
CA ASP A 15 35.68 -21.23 -34.14
C ASP A 15 36.89 -21.95 -33.48
N GLU A 16 37.31 -21.49 -32.30
CA GLU A 16 38.34 -22.14 -31.47
C GLU A 16 37.95 -23.56 -31.08
N ALA A 17 36.69 -23.77 -30.64
CA ALA A 17 36.18 -25.10 -30.27
C ALA A 17 36.15 -26.06 -31.48
N GLN A 18 35.71 -25.58 -32.65
CA GLN A 18 35.72 -26.36 -33.89
C GLN A 18 37.15 -26.75 -34.28
N TYR A 19 38.09 -25.81 -34.19
CA TYR A 19 39.49 -26.08 -34.46
C TYR A 19 40.06 -27.16 -33.52
N GLU A 20 39.77 -27.09 -32.23
CA GLU A 20 40.19 -28.11 -31.28
C GLU A 20 39.64 -29.50 -31.61
N GLU A 21 38.37 -29.60 -32.00
CA GLU A 21 37.76 -30.87 -32.40
C GLU A 21 38.44 -31.45 -33.64
N GLU A 22 38.68 -30.63 -34.66
CA GLU A 22 39.43 -31.04 -35.85
C GLU A 22 40.84 -31.54 -35.50
N GLN A 23 41.55 -30.83 -34.61
CA GLN A 23 42.86 -31.26 -34.13
C GLN A 23 42.79 -32.60 -33.39
N ARG A 24 41.75 -32.84 -32.57
CA ARG A 24 41.52 -34.14 -31.92
C ARG A 24 41.29 -35.25 -32.95
N GLN A 25 40.48 -34.99 -33.98
CA GLN A 25 40.21 -35.94 -35.06
C GLN A 25 41.48 -36.26 -35.87
N ILE A 26 42.28 -35.25 -36.20
CA ILE A 26 43.57 -35.44 -36.89
C ILE A 26 44.51 -36.29 -36.04
N LYS A 27 44.64 -35.99 -34.74
CA LYS A 27 45.47 -36.79 -33.81
C LYS A 27 44.95 -38.22 -33.69
N TYR A 28 43.64 -38.41 -33.64
CA TYR A 28 43.04 -39.74 -33.59
C TYR A 28 43.34 -40.54 -34.86
N ARG A 29 43.15 -39.94 -36.05
CA ARG A 29 43.50 -40.54 -37.33
C ARG A 29 44.99 -40.87 -37.42
N ALA A 30 45.87 -39.99 -36.94
CA ALA A 30 47.30 -40.23 -36.89
C ALA A 30 47.66 -41.44 -36.01
N LYS A 31 47.05 -41.56 -34.82
CA LYS A 31 47.24 -42.72 -33.93
C LYS A 31 46.74 -44.01 -34.56
N LEU A 32 45.59 -43.97 -35.25
CA LEU A 32 45.05 -45.14 -35.94
C LEU A 32 45.98 -45.57 -37.09
N ALA A 33 46.44 -44.62 -37.90
CA ALA A 33 47.40 -44.89 -38.98
C ALA A 33 48.74 -45.43 -38.43
N GLU A 34 49.19 -44.97 -37.27
CA GLU A 34 50.37 -45.50 -36.59
C GLU A 34 50.16 -46.95 -36.13
N GLN A 35 49.00 -47.25 -35.54
CA GLN A 35 48.63 -48.62 -35.16
C GLN A 35 48.58 -49.54 -36.39
N GLU A 36 47.91 -49.11 -37.45
CA GLU A 36 47.80 -49.85 -38.71
C GLU A 36 49.18 -50.09 -39.33
N SER A 37 50.02 -49.05 -39.45
CA SER A 37 51.40 -49.17 -39.93
C SER A 37 52.23 -50.17 -39.11
N ARG A 38 52.11 -50.12 -37.78
CA ARG A 38 52.78 -51.08 -36.90
C ARG A 38 52.28 -52.50 -37.12
N THR A 39 50.99 -52.72 -37.26
CA THR A 39 50.46 -54.06 -37.57
C THR A 39 50.88 -54.54 -38.95
N GLU A 40 50.90 -53.66 -39.94
CA GLU A 40 51.25 -53.98 -41.32
C GLU A 40 52.74 -54.31 -41.47
N THR A 41 53.62 -53.59 -40.76
CA THR A 41 55.05 -53.92 -40.69
C THR A 41 55.28 -55.29 -40.05
N LEU A 42 54.54 -55.64 -39.00
CA LEU A 42 54.57 -56.97 -38.40
C LEU A 42 54.06 -58.06 -39.35
N ARG A 43 52.95 -57.83 -40.05
CA ARG A 43 52.42 -58.75 -41.08
C ARG A 43 53.43 -58.96 -42.20
N LYS A 44 54.01 -57.89 -42.77
CA LYS A 44 55.06 -57.95 -43.80
C LYS A 44 56.31 -58.67 -43.32
N ARG A 45 56.69 -58.52 -42.06
CA ARG A 45 57.79 -59.29 -41.46
C ARG A 45 57.44 -60.78 -41.36
N GLY A 46 56.20 -61.10 -40.97
CA GLY A 46 55.66 -62.46 -40.98
C GLY A 46 55.68 -63.08 -42.37
N TYR A 47 55.14 -62.40 -43.37
CA TYR A 47 55.16 -62.83 -44.78
C TYR A 47 56.59 -63.02 -45.31
N ARG A 48 57.53 -62.12 -45.00
CA ARG A 48 58.94 -62.28 -45.38
C ARG A 48 59.58 -63.51 -44.74
N LYS A 49 59.33 -63.75 -43.44
CA LYS A 49 59.84 -64.94 -42.75
C LYS A 49 59.30 -66.24 -43.36
N LEU A 50 58.01 -66.25 -43.70
CA LEU A 50 57.36 -67.37 -44.39
C LEU A 50 57.89 -67.57 -45.82
N ALA A 51 58.08 -66.48 -46.58
CA ALA A 51 58.64 -66.52 -47.93
C ALA A 51 60.09 -67.03 -47.96
N THR A 52 60.88 -66.75 -46.93
CA THR A 52 62.24 -67.31 -46.79
C THR A 52 62.28 -68.76 -46.33
N SER A 53 61.17 -69.30 -45.79
CA SER A 53 61.10 -70.66 -45.22
C SER A 53 60.27 -71.65 -46.03
N SER A 54 59.78 -71.30 -47.23
CA SER A 54 59.00 -72.23 -48.05
C SER A 54 59.32 -72.13 -49.54
N GLY A 55 60.34 -72.85 -49.96
CA GLY A 55 60.17 -73.72 -51.13
C GLY A 55 59.42 -74.97 -50.66
N GLY A 56 58.12 -75.06 -50.94
CA GLY A 56 57.30 -76.23 -50.59
C GLY A 56 55.82 -75.88 -50.34
N PRO A 57 54.86 -76.56 -51.00
CA PRO A 57 53.45 -76.22 -50.93
C PRO A 57 52.76 -76.99 -49.80
N HIS A 58 53.10 -76.73 -48.53
CA HIS A 58 52.36 -77.32 -47.41
C HIS A 58 52.35 -76.36 -46.22
N GLY A 59 51.16 -75.91 -45.82
CA GLY A 59 51.02 -75.12 -44.59
C GLY A 59 49.70 -74.37 -44.41
N ALA A 60 48.57 -74.94 -44.83
CA ALA A 60 47.24 -74.40 -44.56
C ALA A 60 46.42 -75.33 -43.65
N ILE A 61 46.99 -75.82 -42.56
CA ILE A 61 46.26 -76.55 -41.52
C ILE A 61 46.81 -76.08 -40.17
N LEU A 62 46.04 -75.28 -39.45
CA LEU A 62 45.89 -75.23 -37.98
C LEU A 62 45.17 -73.95 -37.56
N VAL A 63 43.85 -73.88 -37.83
CA VAL A 63 42.93 -72.97 -37.10
C VAL A 63 41.66 -73.72 -36.64
N ALA A 64 41.59 -75.04 -36.80
CA ALA A 64 40.39 -75.84 -36.51
C ALA A 64 40.56 -76.88 -35.38
N SER A 65 41.31 -76.55 -34.32
CA SER A 65 41.41 -77.43 -33.14
C SER A 65 41.61 -76.65 -31.84
N SER A 66 40.68 -75.74 -31.52
CA SER A 66 40.65 -75.16 -30.16
C SER A 66 39.27 -74.69 -29.72
N THR A 67 38.19 -75.27 -30.25
CA THR A 67 36.82 -74.82 -29.95
C THR A 67 36.02 -75.74 -29.05
N GLU A 68 36.51 -76.90 -28.60
CA GLU A 68 35.62 -77.90 -27.96
C GLU A 68 36.13 -78.55 -26.67
N LEU A 69 37.15 -78.00 -26.00
CA LEU A 69 37.57 -78.49 -24.66
C LEU A 69 37.86 -77.38 -23.65
N ILE A 70 37.10 -76.28 -23.70
CA ILE A 70 37.01 -75.33 -22.59
C ILE A 70 35.54 -75.01 -22.37
N GLN A 71 34.77 -76.00 -21.92
CA GLN A 71 33.57 -75.68 -21.17
C GLN A 71 34.04 -75.21 -19.79
N GLY A 72 34.51 -73.96 -19.74
CA GLY A 72 34.92 -73.30 -18.52
C GLY A 72 33.80 -73.39 -17.49
N ASN A 73 34.18 -73.56 -16.22
CA ASN A 73 33.25 -73.67 -15.12
C ASN A 73 32.25 -72.49 -15.21
N LYS A 74 30.97 -72.76 -15.49
CA LYS A 74 29.99 -71.70 -15.79
C LYS A 74 29.89 -70.67 -14.66
N GLU A 75 30.12 -71.14 -13.44
CA GLU A 75 30.19 -70.33 -12.24
C GLU A 75 31.39 -69.37 -12.24
N TYR A 76 32.55 -69.78 -12.76
CA TYR A 76 33.75 -68.95 -12.84
C TYR A 76 33.63 -67.85 -13.90
N GLU A 77 32.96 -68.12 -15.03
CA GLU A 77 32.69 -67.09 -16.04
C GLU A 77 31.63 -66.09 -15.56
N ALA A 78 30.62 -66.57 -14.82
CA ALA A 78 29.65 -65.71 -14.17
C ALA A 78 30.29 -64.85 -13.06
N GLU A 79 31.22 -65.41 -12.29
CA GLU A 79 31.98 -64.69 -11.26
C GLU A 79 32.86 -63.61 -11.90
N LYS A 80 33.64 -63.96 -12.93
CA LYS A 80 34.42 -63.00 -13.74
C LYS A 80 33.55 -61.89 -14.33
N LYS A 81 32.35 -62.22 -14.80
CA LYS A 81 31.41 -61.23 -15.33
C LYS A 81 30.88 -60.32 -14.23
N SER A 82 30.51 -60.87 -13.07
CA SER A 82 30.08 -60.07 -11.92
C SER A 82 31.20 -59.19 -11.38
N GLU A 83 32.45 -59.65 -11.44
CA GLU A 83 33.62 -58.91 -10.98
C GLU A 83 34.00 -57.81 -11.98
N LYS A 84 33.89 -58.07 -13.28
CA LYS A 84 33.95 -57.02 -14.31
C LYS A 84 32.84 -55.99 -14.14
N GLU A 85 31.60 -56.42 -13.90
CA GLU A 85 30.48 -55.51 -13.65
C GLU A 85 30.70 -54.70 -12.36
N LYS A 86 31.30 -55.28 -11.31
CA LYS A 86 31.68 -54.55 -10.08
C LYS A 86 32.82 -53.55 -10.35
N GLN A 87 33.83 -53.94 -11.12
CA GLN A 87 34.92 -53.06 -11.51
C GLN A 87 34.42 -51.93 -12.40
N GLU A 88 33.56 -52.22 -13.37
CA GLU A 88 32.91 -51.25 -14.24
C GLU A 88 31.94 -50.36 -13.46
N LYS A 89 31.20 -50.88 -12.47
CA LYS A 89 30.39 -50.08 -11.52
C LYS A 89 31.27 -49.19 -10.65
N ALA A 90 32.41 -49.71 -10.16
CA ALA A 90 33.35 -48.96 -9.31
C ALA A 90 34.09 -47.86 -10.09
N ILE A 91 34.40 -48.10 -11.37
CA ILE A 91 34.98 -47.12 -12.30
C ILE A 91 33.91 -46.13 -12.79
N GLY A 92 32.62 -46.46 -12.65
CA GLY A 92 31.49 -45.64 -13.13
C GLY A 92 31.12 -45.87 -14.60
N LEU A 93 31.70 -46.89 -15.25
CA LEU A 93 31.39 -47.29 -16.62
C LEU A 93 30.02 -47.97 -16.73
N LEU A 94 29.69 -48.83 -15.76
CA LEU A 94 28.39 -49.47 -15.64
C LEU A 94 27.56 -48.74 -14.57
N THR A 95 27.21 -47.50 -14.87
CA THR A 95 26.31 -46.68 -14.03
C THR A 95 24.89 -46.81 -14.56
N TYR A 96 24.03 -47.55 -13.85
CA TYR A 96 22.63 -47.67 -14.24
C TYR A 96 21.93 -46.32 -14.08
N LEU A 97 21.22 -45.91 -15.12
CA LEU A 97 20.41 -44.69 -15.13
C LEU A 97 19.37 -44.76 -13.99
N GLY A 98 19.50 -43.86 -13.00
CA GLY A 98 18.70 -43.85 -11.77
C GLY A 98 19.47 -44.23 -10.50
N GLN A 99 20.70 -44.77 -10.61
CA GLN A 99 21.63 -44.98 -9.48
C GLN A 99 22.70 -43.88 -9.40
N SER A 100 22.36 -42.66 -9.82
CA SER A 100 23.29 -41.55 -9.68
C SER A 100 23.43 -41.18 -8.19
N VAL A 101 24.59 -40.62 -7.85
CA VAL A 101 24.99 -40.08 -6.53
C VAL A 101 23.90 -39.20 -5.86
N LEU A 102 22.93 -38.71 -6.64
CA LEU A 102 21.78 -37.91 -6.23
C LEU A 102 20.83 -38.61 -5.25
N GLU A 103 20.62 -39.92 -5.39
CA GLU A 103 19.64 -40.65 -4.56
C GLU A 103 20.30 -41.38 -3.39
N ALA A 104 21.53 -41.88 -3.56
CA ALA A 104 22.30 -42.52 -2.49
C ALA A 104 22.88 -41.52 -1.47
N GLY A 105 23.17 -40.28 -1.90
CA GLY A 105 23.74 -39.24 -1.06
C GLY A 105 22.71 -38.39 -0.31
N GLY A 106 21.41 -38.43 -0.67
CA GLY A 106 20.35 -37.60 -0.08
C GLY A 106 20.53 -36.07 -0.26
N GLU A 107 21.69 -35.62 -0.74
CA GLU A 107 22.01 -34.23 -0.96
C GLU A 107 21.60 -33.83 -2.37
N LYS A 108 20.63 -32.90 -2.45
CA LYS A 108 20.26 -32.28 -3.70
C LYS A 108 21.48 -31.53 -4.27
N PRO A 109 21.78 -31.74 -5.56
CA PRO A 109 22.91 -31.10 -6.20
C PRO A 109 22.68 -29.59 -6.26
N TRP A 110 23.77 -28.83 -6.24
CA TRP A 110 23.75 -27.36 -6.15
C TRP A 110 22.94 -26.66 -7.25
N TYR A 111 22.66 -27.33 -8.36
CA TYR A 111 21.83 -26.83 -9.46
C TYR A 111 20.33 -27.09 -9.29
N ASP A 112 19.92 -28.11 -8.52
CA ASP A 112 18.52 -28.35 -8.14
C ASP A 112 18.12 -27.55 -6.89
N VAL A 113 19.10 -27.14 -6.09
CA VAL A 113 18.90 -26.15 -5.03
C VAL A 113 19.00 -24.79 -5.71
N PRO A 114 17.88 -24.07 -5.95
CA PRO A 114 17.98 -22.69 -6.39
C PRO A 114 18.89 -21.97 -5.40
N PRO A 115 19.87 -21.15 -5.86
CA PRO A 115 20.69 -20.37 -4.93
C PRO A 115 19.73 -19.68 -3.99
N LYS A 116 20.00 -19.72 -2.67
CA LYS A 116 19.20 -19.00 -1.66
C LYS A 116 19.15 -17.56 -2.11
N GLN A 117 18.16 -17.22 -2.94
CA GLN A 117 17.84 -15.87 -3.29
C GLN A 117 17.48 -15.33 -1.93
N LEU A 118 18.36 -14.47 -1.41
CA LEU A 118 18.07 -13.67 -0.25
C LEU A 118 16.61 -13.25 -0.40
N GLN A 119 15.81 -13.47 0.64
CA GLN A 119 14.42 -13.01 0.73
C GLN A 119 14.25 -11.55 0.26
N SER A 120 15.35 -10.80 0.17
CA SER A 120 15.54 -9.61 -0.66
C SER A 120 14.81 -9.53 -2.01
N SER A 121 14.57 -10.55 -2.83
CA SER A 121 13.90 -10.31 -4.14
C SER A 121 12.40 -10.06 -3.97
N THR A 122 11.72 -10.87 -3.15
CA THR A 122 10.31 -10.69 -2.77
C THR A 122 10.15 -9.50 -1.83
N GLU A 123 11.09 -9.28 -0.93
CA GLU A 123 11.06 -8.18 0.04
C GLU A 123 11.39 -6.83 -0.61
N LYS A 124 12.31 -6.79 -1.59
CA LYS A 124 12.50 -5.60 -2.45
C LYS A 124 11.31 -5.35 -3.35
N SER A 125 10.64 -6.40 -3.85
CA SER A 125 9.39 -6.23 -4.61
C SER A 125 8.32 -5.61 -3.73
N ARG A 126 8.10 -6.15 -2.51
CA ARG A 126 7.15 -5.60 -1.54
C ARG A 126 7.47 -4.15 -1.17
N LEU A 127 8.73 -3.84 -0.87
CA LEU A 127 9.17 -2.47 -0.59
C LEU A 127 8.96 -1.54 -1.78
N LYS A 128 9.12 -2.03 -3.02
CA LYS A 128 8.85 -1.28 -4.23
C LYS A 128 7.35 -1.03 -4.42
N ASP A 129 6.52 -2.03 -4.19
CA ASP A 129 5.06 -1.92 -4.28
C ASP A 129 4.51 -0.95 -3.21
N GLU A 130 5.04 -1.03 -1.99
CA GLU A 130 4.74 -0.08 -0.91
C GLU A 130 5.20 1.34 -1.23
N TRP A 131 6.38 1.48 -1.84
CA TRP A 131 6.89 2.79 -2.26
C TRP A 131 6.03 3.39 -3.37
N GLU A 132 5.62 2.58 -4.34
CA GLU A 132 4.71 2.98 -5.41
C GLU A 132 3.31 3.33 -4.87
N ALA A 133 2.79 2.59 -3.90
CA ALA A 133 1.55 2.91 -3.21
C ALA A 133 1.64 4.26 -2.47
N LYS A 134 2.75 4.52 -1.76
CA LYS A 134 3.01 5.82 -1.10
C LYS A 134 3.15 6.95 -2.11
N LYS A 135 3.79 6.72 -3.25
CA LYS A 135 3.91 7.71 -4.33
C LYS A 135 2.54 8.02 -4.94
N LYS A 136 1.72 7.00 -5.19
CA LYS A 136 0.34 7.15 -5.68
C LYS A 136 -0.53 7.89 -4.67
N ALA A 137 -0.48 7.55 -3.39
CA ALA A 137 -1.23 8.25 -2.34
C ALA A 137 -0.82 9.73 -2.20
N ARG A 138 0.47 10.05 -2.36
CA ARG A 138 0.97 11.44 -2.39
C ARG A 138 0.55 12.20 -3.65
N ALA A 139 0.40 11.51 -4.77
CA ALA A 139 -0.01 12.09 -6.05
C ALA A 139 -1.54 12.11 -6.21
N ASP A 140 -2.30 11.59 -5.23
CA ASP A 140 -3.75 11.57 -5.26
C ASP A 140 -4.32 12.92 -4.77
N PRO A 141 -5.05 13.66 -5.62
CA PRO A 141 -5.67 14.93 -5.25
C PRO A 141 -6.67 14.80 -4.08
N LEU A 142 -7.27 13.62 -3.88
CA LEU A 142 -8.22 13.39 -2.80
C LEU A 142 -7.55 13.50 -1.42
N THR A 143 -6.28 13.10 -1.32
CA THR A 143 -5.49 13.26 -0.09
C THR A 143 -5.27 14.72 0.26
N GLU A 144 -5.12 15.61 -0.74
CA GLU A 144 -5.01 17.05 -0.51
C GLU A 144 -6.36 17.65 -0.11
N MET A 145 -7.45 17.23 -0.75
CA MET A 145 -8.81 17.66 -0.38
C MET A 145 -9.17 17.26 1.06
N ASN A 146 -8.82 16.05 1.48
CA ASN A 146 -9.09 15.59 2.84
C ASN A 146 -8.33 16.41 3.90
N LYS A 147 -7.10 16.83 3.61
CA LYS A 147 -6.35 17.75 4.51
C LYS A 147 -7.04 19.11 4.62
N ILE A 148 -7.59 19.61 3.50
CA ILE A 148 -8.30 20.89 3.48
C ILE A 148 -9.59 20.78 4.31
N THR A 149 -10.34 19.69 4.20
CA THR A 149 -11.54 19.47 5.01
C THR A 149 -11.22 19.36 6.50
N GLU A 150 -10.17 18.59 6.86
CA GLU A 150 -9.68 18.50 8.23
C GLU A 150 -9.26 19.87 8.78
N TRP A 151 -8.59 20.70 7.96
CA TRP A 151 -8.22 22.06 8.35
C TRP A 151 -9.44 22.94 8.64
N PHE A 152 -10.49 22.86 7.82
CA PHE A 152 -11.75 23.57 8.07
C PHE A 152 -12.48 23.07 9.32
N GLU A 153 -12.40 21.77 9.62
CA GLU A 153 -12.94 21.18 10.85
C GLU A 153 -12.20 21.67 12.08
N GLN A 154 -10.87 21.60 12.08
CA GLN A 154 -10.04 22.12 13.17
C GLN A 154 -10.33 23.60 13.44
N ARG A 155 -10.44 24.42 12.39
CA ARG A 155 -10.75 25.84 12.54
C ARG A 155 -12.16 26.09 13.10
N ARG A 156 -13.14 25.26 12.71
CA ARG A 156 -14.49 25.32 13.31
C ARG A 156 -14.45 24.93 14.79
N GLU A 157 -13.70 23.90 15.15
CA GLU A 157 -13.54 23.47 16.53
C GLU A 157 -12.81 24.49 17.38
N GLU A 158 -11.74 25.10 16.88
CA GLU A 158 -11.01 26.16 17.58
C GLU A 158 -11.92 27.35 17.86
N LYS A 159 -12.71 27.77 16.86
CA LYS A 159 -13.69 28.83 17.03
C LYS A 159 -14.75 28.44 18.06
N ALA A 160 -15.27 27.22 18.02
CA ALA A 160 -16.22 26.71 19.00
C ALA A 160 -15.61 26.63 20.42
N LYS A 161 -14.34 26.23 20.55
CA LYS A 161 -13.60 26.21 21.82
C LYS A 161 -13.41 27.62 22.36
N GLU A 162 -13.10 28.59 21.51
CA GLU A 162 -12.94 29.98 21.93
C GLU A 162 -14.29 30.62 22.32
N GLU A 163 -15.34 30.38 21.54
CA GLU A 163 -16.71 30.76 21.91
C GLU A 163 -17.12 30.12 23.25
N ALA A 164 -16.79 28.85 23.48
CA ALA A 164 -17.04 28.17 24.75
C ALA A 164 -16.25 28.81 25.91
N LYS A 165 -14.97 29.15 25.71
CA LYS A 165 -14.17 29.86 26.73
C LYS A 165 -14.73 31.25 27.03
N VAL A 166 -15.16 32.00 26.01
CA VAL A 166 -15.81 33.31 26.19
C VAL A 166 -17.09 33.15 27.01
N LEU A 167 -17.91 32.13 26.72
CA LEU A 167 -19.09 31.82 27.52
C LEU A 167 -18.72 31.43 28.97
N GLN A 168 -17.65 30.65 29.17
CA GLN A 168 -17.16 30.34 30.52
C GLN A 168 -16.70 31.59 31.26
N ARG A 169 -15.89 32.46 30.63
CA ARG A 169 -15.43 33.74 31.19
C ARG A 169 -16.62 34.64 31.56
N ALA A 170 -17.59 34.77 30.66
CA ALA A 170 -18.82 35.53 30.92
C ALA A 170 -19.59 34.95 32.11
N ASN A 171 -19.79 33.63 32.17
CA ASN A 171 -20.45 32.96 33.28
C ASN A 171 -19.71 33.17 34.61
N THR A 172 -18.37 33.12 34.61
CA THR A 172 -17.55 33.38 35.80
C THR A 172 -17.66 34.83 36.28
N CYS A 173 -17.72 35.80 35.37
CA CYS A 173 -17.88 37.21 35.70
C CYS A 173 -19.28 37.50 36.28
N ILE A 174 -20.31 36.89 35.70
CA ILE A 174 -21.69 36.96 36.21
C ILE A 174 -21.74 36.36 37.63
N ALA A 175 -21.12 35.19 37.84
CA ALA A 175 -21.06 34.55 39.16
C ALA A 175 -20.28 35.36 40.21
N ALA A 176 -19.26 36.12 39.80
CA ALA A 176 -18.46 36.97 40.68
C ALA A 176 -19.16 38.28 41.08
N MET A 177 -20.15 38.75 40.29
CA MET A 177 -20.90 39.99 40.55
C MET A 177 -22.42 39.76 40.63
N PRO A 178 -22.90 38.97 41.60
CA PRO A 178 -24.31 38.57 41.67
C PRO A 178 -25.29 39.74 41.97
N SER A 179 -24.83 40.85 42.54
CA SER A 179 -25.68 42.04 42.82
C SER A 179 -25.80 43.00 41.64
N LEU A 180 -25.00 42.85 40.57
CA LEU A 180 -25.07 43.68 39.36
C LEU A 180 -26.15 43.22 38.38
N PHE A 181 -26.60 41.96 38.48
CA PHE A 181 -27.69 41.40 37.69
C PHE A 181 -28.78 40.79 38.60
N PRO A 182 -29.58 41.61 39.32
CA PRO A 182 -30.58 41.13 40.29
C PRO A 182 -31.73 40.32 39.69
N ASN A 183 -31.89 40.35 38.36
CA ASN A 183 -32.98 39.71 37.62
C ASN A 183 -32.48 38.65 36.63
N ASP A 184 -31.31 38.05 36.85
CA ASP A 184 -30.91 36.88 36.08
C ASP A 184 -31.84 35.70 36.42
N ILE A 185 -32.81 35.45 35.53
CA ILE A 185 -33.70 34.30 35.61
C ILE A 185 -32.81 33.05 35.46
N ALA A 186 -32.50 32.41 36.58
CA ALA A 186 -31.91 31.09 36.59
C ALA A 186 -32.88 30.14 35.88
N VAL A 187 -32.63 29.85 34.61
CA VAL A 187 -33.35 28.78 33.90
C VAL A 187 -32.99 27.50 34.65
N PRO A 188 -33.96 26.81 35.29
CA PRO A 188 -33.66 25.57 35.98
C PRO A 188 -33.01 24.63 34.97
N LYS A 189 -31.79 24.18 35.29
CA LYS A 189 -31.15 23.08 34.56
C LYS A 189 -32.16 21.94 34.60
N THR A 190 -32.74 21.59 33.45
CA THR A 190 -33.72 20.51 33.37
C THR A 190 -33.06 19.27 33.95
N LEU A 191 -33.61 18.78 35.06
CA LEU A 191 -33.27 17.49 35.65
C LEU A 191 -33.73 16.40 34.67
N VAL A 192 -32.93 16.13 33.65
CA VAL A 192 -33.12 14.96 32.79
C VAL A 192 -31.84 14.15 32.85
N THR A 193 -31.68 13.45 33.97
CA THR A 193 -31.20 12.07 34.06
C THR A 193 -31.10 11.69 35.53
N GLN A 194 -32.13 11.04 36.06
CA GLN A 194 -32.02 9.83 36.88
C GLN A 194 -33.45 9.33 37.20
N GLY A 195 -33.73 8.09 36.81
CA GLY A 195 -34.87 7.32 37.32
C GLY A 195 -36.18 7.45 36.54
N LEU A 196 -36.27 6.78 35.38
CA LEU A 196 -37.46 6.03 34.96
C LEU A 196 -37.11 5.20 33.71
N LEU A 197 -36.41 4.09 33.95
CA LEU A 197 -36.51 2.92 33.10
C LEU A 197 -37.73 2.14 33.57
N SER A 198 -38.87 2.31 32.91
CA SER A 198 -39.86 1.23 32.82
C SER A 198 -40.82 1.51 31.67
N GLY A 199 -40.66 0.73 30.60
CA GLY A 199 -41.74 0.43 29.66
C GLY A 199 -41.99 1.42 28.54
N CYS A 200 -41.11 1.44 27.52
CA CYS A 200 -41.52 1.61 26.12
C CYS A 200 -40.40 1.08 25.22
N ARG A 201 -40.67 -0.04 24.52
CA ARG A 201 -39.80 -0.55 23.44
C ARG A 201 -39.67 0.53 22.36
N MET A 202 -38.45 1.04 22.17
CA MET A 202 -38.15 1.86 21.00
C MET A 202 -38.27 1.02 19.74
N VAL A 203 -39.25 1.37 18.91
CA VAL A 203 -39.24 1.08 17.48
C VAL A 203 -38.03 1.81 16.89
N GLN A 204 -37.14 1.06 16.26
CA GLN A 204 -35.95 1.61 15.62
C GLN A 204 -36.37 2.55 14.49
N ASN A 205 -35.92 3.80 14.60
CA ASN A 205 -36.10 4.83 13.58
C ASN A 205 -35.47 4.40 12.26
N TRP A 206 -36.34 4.30 11.25
CA TRP A 206 -35.98 4.47 9.85
C TRP A 206 -35.41 5.87 9.63
N TYR A 207 -34.15 5.94 9.21
CA TYR A 207 -33.61 7.11 8.51
C TYR A 207 -33.37 6.74 7.04
N PRO A 208 -33.87 7.52 6.07
CA PRO A 208 -33.40 7.40 4.70
C PRO A 208 -32.03 8.08 4.61
N ARG A 209 -30.97 7.29 4.43
CA ARG A 209 -29.68 7.78 3.93
C ARG A 209 -29.83 8.09 2.44
N GLY A 210 -29.42 9.31 2.05
CA GLY A 210 -29.17 9.63 0.65
C GLY A 210 -28.01 8.78 0.09
N PRO A 211 -28.03 8.42 -1.21
CA PRO A 211 -27.14 7.41 -1.76
C PRO A 211 -25.80 8.00 -2.22
N THR A 212 -24.72 7.27 -1.92
CA THR A 212 -23.41 7.37 -2.57
C THR A 212 -23.21 6.19 -3.51
N ASP A 213 -22.68 6.48 -4.69
CA ASP A 213 -22.49 5.61 -5.86
C ASP A 213 -21.67 4.34 -5.61
N LEU A 214 -22.02 3.24 -6.28
CA LEU A 214 -21.09 2.15 -6.62
C LEU A 214 -21.38 1.53 -7.99
N SER A 215 -20.27 1.14 -8.61
CA SER A 215 -20.00 0.80 -10.00
C SER A 215 -20.52 -0.56 -10.52
N SER A 216 -20.74 -0.61 -11.85
CA SER A 216 -20.51 -1.73 -12.78
C SER A 216 -21.55 -2.86 -12.89
N ALA A 217 -22.34 -2.85 -13.98
CA ALA A 217 -22.33 -3.87 -15.05
C ALA A 217 -23.38 -3.53 -16.15
N GLU A 218 -23.24 -4.15 -17.32
CA GLU A 218 -23.56 -3.63 -18.66
C GLU A 218 -25.03 -3.73 -19.16
N LYS A 219 -25.33 -2.80 -20.11
CA LYS A 219 -26.24 -2.83 -21.30
C LYS A 219 -27.72 -3.21 -21.06
N THR A 220 -28.70 -2.42 -21.51
CA THR A 220 -29.01 -2.09 -22.92
C THR A 220 -29.80 -0.77 -23.09
N HIS A 221 -29.66 -0.16 -24.27
CA HIS A 221 -30.35 1.04 -24.77
C HIS A 221 -31.89 0.96 -24.79
N ASP A 222 -32.60 2.05 -24.46
CA ASP A 222 -33.59 2.67 -25.39
C ASP A 222 -33.94 4.13 -24.99
N ASN A 223 -34.19 4.94 -26.01
CA ASN A 223 -34.51 6.37 -26.01
C ASN A 223 -35.99 6.63 -25.71
N GLY A 224 -36.29 7.70 -24.96
CA GLY A 224 -37.68 8.11 -24.76
C GLY A 224 -37.82 9.51 -24.19
N GLN A 225 -37.64 10.53 -25.03
CA GLN A 225 -38.12 11.89 -24.76
C GLN A 225 -39.64 11.88 -24.59
N GLN A 226 -40.19 12.40 -23.49
CA GLN A 226 -41.51 13.07 -23.56
C GLN A 226 -41.62 14.28 -22.62
N LYS A 227 -41.88 15.41 -23.29
CA LYS A 227 -42.34 16.69 -22.77
C LYS A 227 -43.80 16.58 -22.31
N SER A 228 -44.18 17.42 -21.34
CA SER A 228 -45.49 18.11 -21.17
C SER A 228 -45.87 18.18 -19.69
N LYS A 229 -46.59 19.16 -19.15
CA LYS A 229 -47.09 20.47 -19.57
C LYS A 229 -47.47 21.18 -18.26
N LYS A 230 -47.19 22.47 -18.18
CA LYS A 230 -47.75 23.41 -17.19
C LYS A 230 -49.27 23.51 -17.41
N LYS A 231 -50.09 23.33 -16.37
CA LYS A 231 -51.47 23.84 -16.33
C LYS A 231 -51.81 24.35 -14.93
N HIS A 232 -52.16 25.63 -14.89
CA HIS A 232 -52.87 26.29 -13.79
C HIS A 232 -54.37 25.95 -13.92
N SER A 233 -55.06 25.69 -12.81
CA SER A 233 -56.51 25.90 -12.72
C SER A 233 -56.87 26.34 -11.31
N ALA A 234 -57.64 27.42 -11.28
CA ALA A 234 -58.02 28.18 -10.11
C ALA A 234 -59.14 27.52 -9.29
N VAL A 235 -59.11 27.86 -8.00
CA VAL A 235 -60.22 28.18 -7.08
C VAL A 235 -61.63 27.77 -7.49
N THR A 236 -62.27 26.96 -6.65
CA THR A 236 -63.67 27.15 -6.24
C THR A 236 -63.83 26.89 -4.75
N GLU A 237 -64.28 27.92 -4.03
CA GLU A 237 -64.82 27.82 -2.68
C GLU A 237 -66.32 27.48 -2.74
N ALA A 238 -66.77 26.54 -1.90
CA ALA A 238 -68.08 26.48 -1.21
C ALA A 238 -68.17 25.07 -0.57
N SER A 239 -68.06 24.96 0.76
CA SER A 239 -69.19 24.92 1.70
C SER A 239 -70.13 23.73 1.48
N CYS A 240 -70.01 22.68 2.28
CA CYS A 240 -70.81 22.52 3.51
C CYS A 240 -70.49 21.17 4.20
N ASN A 241 -70.70 21.19 5.51
CA ASN A 241 -70.45 20.10 6.45
C ASN A 241 -71.38 18.91 6.24
N SER A 242 -70.87 17.70 6.41
CA SER A 242 -71.64 16.62 7.03
C SER A 242 -70.77 15.85 8.01
N ILE A 243 -71.27 15.85 9.25
CA ILE A 243 -70.82 15.06 10.38
C ILE A 243 -71.21 13.61 10.11
N THR A 244 -70.26 12.68 10.21
CA THR A 244 -70.54 11.29 10.58
C THR A 244 -69.75 10.97 11.85
N GLU A 245 -70.43 11.10 12.98
CA GLU A 245 -70.00 10.56 14.26
C GLU A 245 -69.97 9.04 14.18
N SER A 246 -68.81 8.45 14.46
CA SER A 246 -68.69 7.05 14.83
C SER A 246 -67.43 6.88 15.68
N ALA A 247 -67.67 6.89 17.00
CA ALA A 247 -66.94 6.14 18.02
C ALA A 247 -65.40 6.11 17.95
N SER A 248 -64.74 6.99 18.73
CA SER A 248 -63.66 6.60 19.66
C SER A 248 -63.15 7.83 20.41
N GLU A 249 -63.78 8.13 21.53
CA GLU A 249 -63.32 9.12 22.50
C GLU A 249 -62.05 8.60 23.17
N ASN A 250 -60.87 8.85 22.57
CA ASN A 250 -59.58 8.98 23.29
C ASN A 250 -58.37 9.37 22.39
N THR A 251 -58.52 9.55 21.07
CA THR A 251 -57.36 9.82 20.18
C THR A 251 -57.25 11.27 19.68
N VAL A 252 -58.29 12.11 19.84
CA VAL A 252 -58.35 13.46 19.26
C VAL A 252 -57.69 14.54 20.12
N ALA A 253 -57.51 14.30 21.43
CA ALA A 253 -56.83 15.26 22.32
C ALA A 253 -55.31 15.34 22.05
N CYS A 254 -54.70 14.21 21.68
CA CYS A 254 -53.24 14.06 21.59
C CYS A 254 -52.62 14.84 20.40
N THR A 255 -53.32 14.96 19.27
CA THR A 255 -52.80 15.67 18.09
C THR A 255 -52.87 17.20 18.24
N SER A 256 -53.90 17.70 18.93
CA SER A 256 -54.07 19.15 19.14
C SER A 256 -52.99 19.72 20.08
N ASP A 257 -52.62 18.95 21.10
CA ASP A 257 -51.64 19.37 22.09
C ASP A 257 -50.20 19.23 21.58
N ALA A 258 -49.92 18.22 20.74
CA ALA A 258 -48.66 18.13 20.02
C ALA A 258 -48.41 19.34 19.10
N ILE A 259 -49.45 19.82 18.40
CA ILE A 259 -49.35 21.02 17.54
C ILE A 259 -49.14 22.29 18.38
N LYS A 260 -49.81 22.42 19.54
CA LYS A 260 -49.59 23.55 20.45
C LYS A 260 -48.18 23.55 21.04
N LEU A 261 -47.67 22.38 21.43
CA LEU A 261 -46.30 22.22 21.95
C LEU A 261 -45.25 22.55 20.88
N ALA A 262 -45.46 22.14 19.62
CA ALA A 262 -44.57 22.50 18.52
C ALA A 262 -44.53 24.02 18.27
N LYS A 263 -45.69 24.69 18.29
CA LYS A 263 -45.78 26.15 18.18
C LYS A 263 -45.15 26.88 19.38
N GLN A 264 -45.31 26.34 20.59
CA GLN A 264 -44.65 26.88 21.79
C GLN A 264 -43.14 26.73 21.72
N ALA A 265 -42.63 25.56 21.31
CA ALA A 265 -41.20 25.34 21.12
C ALA A 265 -40.60 26.27 20.05
N GLU A 266 -41.35 26.55 18.98
CA GLU A 266 -40.94 27.51 17.95
C GLU A 266 -40.93 28.96 18.48
N LEU A 267 -41.94 29.37 19.24
CA LEU A 267 -41.96 30.67 19.91
C LEU A 267 -40.82 30.80 20.93
N ASP A 268 -40.51 29.74 21.67
CA ASP A 268 -39.42 29.71 22.64
C ASP A 268 -38.06 29.76 21.95
N ARG A 269 -37.92 29.18 20.76
CA ARG A 269 -36.75 29.37 19.89
C ARG A 269 -36.58 30.83 19.50
N LEU A 270 -37.65 31.50 19.06
CA LEU A 270 -37.62 32.91 18.68
C LEU A 270 -37.32 33.83 19.88
N ARG A 271 -37.83 33.50 21.07
CA ARG A 271 -37.52 34.19 22.32
C ARG A 271 -36.05 34.00 22.72
N ALA A 272 -35.53 32.78 22.62
CA ALA A 272 -34.13 32.48 22.90
C ALA A 272 -33.19 33.22 21.93
N GLU A 273 -33.54 33.27 20.65
CA GLU A 273 -32.78 34.02 19.64
C GLU A 273 -32.82 35.53 19.93
N ARG A 274 -33.98 36.08 20.29
CA ARG A 274 -34.09 37.48 20.73
C ARG A 274 -33.20 37.75 21.94
N LEU A 275 -33.24 36.90 22.96
CA LEU A 275 -32.40 37.01 24.15
C LEU A 275 -30.91 36.95 23.80
N GLN A 276 -30.50 36.11 22.85
CA GLN A 276 -29.11 36.06 22.39
C GLN A 276 -28.68 37.34 21.67
N ARG A 277 -29.56 37.95 20.86
CA ARG A 277 -29.27 39.24 20.22
C ARG A 277 -29.12 40.35 21.25
N GLU A 278 -30.06 40.42 22.20
CA GLU A 278 -29.98 41.40 23.29
C GLU A 278 -28.73 41.19 24.17
N ARG A 279 -28.32 39.94 24.44
CA ARG A 279 -27.05 39.65 25.14
C ARG A 279 -25.84 40.14 24.34
N LYS A 280 -25.75 39.79 23.05
CA LYS A 280 -24.64 40.23 22.19
C LYS A 280 -24.55 41.75 22.07
N GLU A 281 -25.69 42.43 22.03
CA GLU A 281 -25.72 43.90 22.02
C GLU A 281 -25.31 44.50 23.36
N ARG A 282 -25.76 43.91 24.48
CA ARG A 282 -25.30 44.28 25.82
C ARG A 282 -23.79 44.05 26.00
N GLU A 283 -23.26 42.93 25.51
CA GLU A 283 -21.82 42.64 25.52
C GLU A 283 -21.03 43.67 24.71
N ARG A 284 -21.50 44.01 23.50
CA ARG A 284 -20.88 45.07 22.68
C ARG A 284 -20.93 46.43 23.39
N ALA A 285 -22.06 46.78 24.00
CA ALA A 285 -22.22 48.01 24.76
C ALA A 285 -21.29 48.04 25.99
N ALA A 286 -21.19 46.92 26.73
CA ALA A 286 -20.28 46.77 27.86
C ALA A 286 -18.82 46.92 27.44
N LEU A 287 -18.42 46.36 26.29
CA LEU A 287 -17.07 46.52 25.74
C LEU A 287 -16.76 47.99 25.40
N ILE A 288 -17.72 48.69 24.79
CA ILE A 288 -17.60 50.13 24.47
C ILE A 288 -17.49 50.96 25.75
N MET A 289 -18.32 50.68 26.76
CA MET A 289 -18.26 51.37 28.06
C MET A 289 -16.94 51.10 28.79
N ALA A 290 -16.47 49.85 28.84
CA ALA A 290 -15.18 49.51 29.43
C ALA A 290 -14.01 50.21 28.72
N LYS A 291 -14.07 50.31 27.39
CA LYS A 291 -13.10 51.07 26.60
C LYS A 291 -13.14 52.57 26.91
N ALA A 292 -14.32 53.16 27.06
CA ALA A 292 -14.49 54.57 27.43
C ALA A 292 -14.00 54.86 28.86
N MET A 293 -14.15 53.90 29.78
CA MET A 293 -13.65 53.98 31.15
C MET A 293 -12.14 53.68 31.27
N GLY A 294 -11.44 53.43 30.16
CA GLY A 294 -9.99 53.14 30.16
C GLY A 294 -9.62 51.76 30.69
N LEU A 295 -10.59 50.87 30.90
CA LEU A 295 -10.39 49.49 31.40
C LEU A 295 -10.04 48.50 30.28
N SER A 296 -9.83 48.98 29.05
CA SER A 296 -9.52 48.14 27.87
C SER A 296 -8.22 47.36 27.99
N GLU A 297 -7.28 47.82 28.83
CA GLU A 297 -5.99 47.17 29.03
C GLU A 297 -6.10 45.91 29.91
N ALA A 298 -7.13 45.82 30.75
CA ALA A 298 -7.41 44.64 31.59
C ALA A 298 -8.21 43.53 30.86
N LEU A 299 -8.83 43.86 29.72
CA LEU A 299 -9.62 42.93 28.88
C LEU A 299 -8.88 42.44 27.65
N GLN A 300 -7.72 43.04 27.34
CA GLN A 300 -6.83 42.50 26.33
C GLN A 300 -6.23 41.19 26.87
N GLU A 301 -6.42 40.08 26.15
CA GLU A 301 -5.56 38.91 26.34
C GLU A 301 -4.11 39.42 26.34
N PRO A 302 -3.21 38.89 27.21
CA PRO A 302 -1.87 39.42 27.34
C PRO A 302 -1.30 39.56 25.94
N LYS A 303 -1.16 40.82 25.47
CA LYS A 303 -0.61 41.10 24.16
C LYS A 303 0.68 40.31 24.13
N GLN A 304 0.79 39.36 23.21
CA GLN A 304 2.09 38.84 22.84
C GLN A 304 2.96 40.07 22.70
N LEU A 305 4.02 40.16 23.53
CA LEU A 305 4.93 41.29 23.61
C LEU A 305 5.03 41.93 22.24
N GLU A 306 4.49 43.14 22.08
CA GLU A 306 4.79 43.99 20.95
C GLU A 306 6.29 44.23 21.05
N THR A 307 7.07 43.33 20.47
CA THR A 307 8.51 43.52 20.35
C THR A 307 8.63 44.73 19.46
N SER A 308 9.04 45.86 20.02
CA SER A 308 9.45 47.03 19.24
C SER A 308 10.62 46.59 18.37
N VAL A 309 10.33 46.10 17.16
CA VAL A 309 11.36 45.73 16.19
C VAL A 309 11.74 47.04 15.51
N ASP A 310 13.00 47.47 15.64
CA ASP A 310 13.53 48.66 14.96
C ASP A 310 13.24 48.54 13.46
N GLU A 311 12.57 49.54 12.87
CA GLU A 311 12.13 49.55 11.48
C GLU A 311 13.28 49.30 10.49
N ARG A 312 14.52 49.61 10.90
CA ARG A 312 15.75 49.37 10.12
C ARG A 312 16.12 47.89 9.99
N ASP A 313 15.66 47.04 10.90
CA ASP A 313 15.90 45.60 10.88
C ASP A 313 14.82 44.83 10.09
N LEU A 314 13.76 45.52 9.66
CA LEU A 314 12.70 44.90 8.87
C LEU A 314 13.14 44.72 7.41
N PRO A 315 12.91 43.55 6.80
CA PRO A 315 13.15 43.36 5.38
C PRO A 315 12.30 44.35 4.55
N PHE A 316 12.85 44.87 3.46
CA PHE A 316 12.20 45.84 2.55
C PHE A 316 10.76 45.48 2.09
N ASN A 317 10.36 44.20 2.15
CA ASN A 317 9.02 43.74 1.78
C ASN A 317 7.98 43.80 2.92
N SER A 318 8.37 44.18 4.14
CA SER A 318 7.44 44.26 5.29
C SER A 318 6.40 45.36 5.13
N ALA A 319 6.73 46.45 4.45
CA ALA A 319 5.83 47.58 4.20
C ALA A 319 4.67 47.24 3.26
N PHE A 320 4.88 46.29 2.34
CA PHE A 320 3.88 45.90 1.36
C PHE A 320 3.12 44.64 1.78
N ASN A 321 3.78 43.72 2.49
CA ASN A 321 3.18 42.47 2.95
C ASN A 321 3.72 42.11 4.36
N PRO A 322 3.12 42.63 5.43
CA PRO A 322 3.59 42.42 6.80
C PRO A 322 3.50 40.94 7.20
N GLU A 323 2.38 40.28 6.89
CA GLU A 323 2.13 38.87 7.21
C GLU A 323 3.16 37.92 6.56
N LEU A 324 3.44 38.11 5.26
CA LEU A 324 4.42 37.29 4.54
C LEU A 324 5.83 37.52 5.07
N SER A 325 6.15 38.77 5.41
CA SER A 325 7.46 39.13 5.96
C SER A 325 7.67 38.55 7.36
N ALA A 326 6.63 38.54 8.20
CA ALA A 326 6.64 37.90 9.51
C ALA A 326 6.86 36.38 9.39
N ALA A 327 6.11 35.70 8.53
CA ALA A 327 6.25 34.26 8.30
C ALA A 327 7.65 33.87 7.77
N LEU A 328 8.21 34.66 6.84
CA LEU A 328 9.57 34.44 6.33
C LEU A 328 10.64 34.70 7.38
N ALA A 329 10.46 35.72 8.22
CA ALA A 329 11.37 36.02 9.32
C ALA A 329 11.39 34.88 10.35
N GLU A 330 10.22 34.33 10.70
CA GLU A 330 10.10 33.19 11.60
C GLU A 330 10.80 31.95 11.04
N ARG A 331 10.61 31.65 9.74
CA ARG A 331 11.31 30.55 9.06
C ARG A 331 12.83 30.71 9.12
N ARG A 332 13.35 31.94 8.94
CA ARG A 332 14.79 32.25 9.06
C ARG A 332 15.30 32.05 10.49
N ARG A 333 14.54 32.46 11.51
CA ARG A 333 14.87 32.23 12.93
C ARG A 333 14.97 30.73 13.24
N ARG A 334 13.96 29.94 12.86
CA ARG A 334 13.97 28.48 13.01
C ARG A 334 15.21 27.85 12.37
N HIS A 335 15.57 28.25 11.15
CA HIS A 335 16.77 27.73 10.48
C HIS A 335 18.08 28.11 11.19
N ARG A 336 18.17 29.33 11.74
CA ARG A 336 19.33 29.75 12.56
C ARG A 336 19.41 28.97 13.86
N GLU A 337 18.30 28.75 14.55
CA GLU A 337 18.22 27.95 15.77
C GLU A 337 18.61 26.50 15.53
N SER A 338 18.12 25.89 14.44
CA SER A 338 18.52 24.53 14.04
C SER A 338 20.03 24.43 13.83
N ARG A 339 20.65 25.42 13.17
CA ARG A 339 22.12 25.47 13.00
C ARG A 339 22.86 25.65 14.33
N LYS A 340 22.33 26.45 15.26
CA LYS A 340 22.93 26.68 16.58
C LYS A 340 22.88 25.43 17.46
N ARG A 341 21.77 24.68 17.40
CA ARG A 341 21.62 23.36 18.06
C ARG A 341 22.62 22.34 17.52
N GLN A 342 22.82 22.31 16.20
CA GLN A 342 23.80 21.41 15.55
C GLN A 342 25.27 21.78 15.84
N ARG A 343 25.54 23.02 16.23
CA ARG A 343 26.90 23.53 16.51
C ARG A 343 27.27 23.56 17.98
N SER A 344 26.34 23.27 18.90
CA SER A 344 26.65 23.20 20.33
C SER A 344 27.06 21.75 20.63
N PRO A 345 28.34 21.45 20.87
CA PRO A 345 28.72 20.16 21.43
C PRO A 345 28.32 20.16 22.92
N GLU A 346 27.67 19.09 23.38
CA GLU A 346 27.68 18.73 24.81
C GLU A 346 29.11 18.42 25.27
#